data_AF-A0AAE0CIJ8-F1
#
_entry.id   AF-A0AAE0CIJ8-F1
#
_cell.length_a   1.000
_cell.length_b   1.000
_cell.length_c   1.000
_cell.angle_alpha   90.00
_cell.angle_beta   90.00
_cell.angle_gamma   90.00
#
_symmetry.space_group_name_H-M   'P 1'
#
loop_
_entity.id
_entity.type
_entity.pdbx_description
1 polymer ?
#
loop_
_entity_poly.entity_id
_entity_poly.type
_entity_poly.pdbx_seq_one_letter_code
_entity_poly.pdbx_strand_id
1 'polypeptide(L)'
;MIGTSLPGGQRIPEKSCAEAEPIDAHEIIPGLWLGSILATEDVATIGEGNVRAVVTVGKGLRGIVAPRLPPQVERHAAVEVVDTETADILEVLPPCFECIDAMLQLNKDAPEGSESAGTTGS
;
A
#
# COMPACT_ATOMS: atom_id res chain seq x y z
N MET A 1 -9.17 -63.14 -6.47
CA MET A 1 -9.34 -62.49 -5.15
C MET A 1 -9.70 -61.04 -5.44
N ILE A 2 -11.01 -60.73 -5.42
CA ILE A 2 -11.65 -59.82 -4.44
C ILE A 2 -10.92 -58.47 -4.45
N GLY A 3 -11.35 -57.51 -5.28
CA GLY A 3 -12.34 -56.47 -4.90
C GLY A 3 -11.55 -55.18 -4.59
N THR A 4 -11.87 -53.98 -5.05
CA THR A 4 -13.12 -53.38 -5.51
C THR A 4 -12.74 -52.07 -6.20
N SER A 5 -13.23 -51.84 -7.43
CA SER A 5 -13.37 -50.49 -7.97
C SER A 5 -14.44 -49.74 -7.18
N LEU A 6 -14.14 -48.51 -6.76
CA LEU A 6 -15.15 -47.51 -6.41
C LEU A 6 -15.21 -46.48 -7.55
N PRO A 7 -16.37 -46.27 -8.20
CA PRO A 7 -16.60 -45.22 -9.18
C PRO A 7 -17.06 -43.95 -8.47
N GLY A 8 -16.56 -42.79 -8.90
CA GLY A 8 -17.12 -41.49 -8.52
C GLY A 8 -16.70 -41.03 -7.13
N GLY A 9 -15.76 -40.09 -7.11
CA GLY A 9 -15.30 -39.43 -5.89
C GLY A 9 -14.37 -38.32 -6.30
N GLN A 10 -14.99 -37.26 -6.83
CA GLN A 10 -14.42 -35.96 -7.16
C GLN A 10 -13.17 -35.67 -6.31
N ARG A 11 -11.99 -35.57 -6.94
CA ARG A 11 -10.83 -34.96 -6.27
C ARG A 11 -11.29 -33.57 -5.86
N ILE A 12 -11.46 -33.36 -4.56
CA ILE A 12 -11.58 -32.03 -3.99
C ILE A 12 -10.29 -31.33 -4.47
N PRO A 13 -10.36 -30.24 -5.26
CA PRO A 13 -9.18 -29.43 -5.42
C PRO A 13 -8.87 -28.98 -4.00
N GLU A 14 -7.76 -29.47 -3.45
CA GLU A 14 -7.12 -28.79 -2.33
C GLU A 14 -6.96 -27.35 -2.81
N LYS A 15 -7.91 -26.50 -2.40
CA LYS A 15 -7.69 -25.07 -2.32
C LYS A 15 -6.55 -24.99 -1.34
N SER A 16 -5.33 -25.07 -1.88
CA SER A 16 -4.20 -24.41 -1.30
C SER A 16 -4.64 -22.95 -1.23
N CYS A 17 -5.29 -22.61 -0.11
CA CYS A 17 -5.22 -21.27 0.42
C CYS A 17 -3.73 -21.09 0.64
N ALA A 18 -3.01 -20.67 -0.41
CA ALA A 18 -1.73 -20.05 -0.24
C ALA A 18 -2.02 -18.95 0.77
N GLU A 19 -1.56 -19.13 2.00
CA GLU A 19 -1.59 -18.10 3.02
C GLU A 19 -0.85 -16.95 2.35
N ALA A 20 -1.61 -15.93 1.89
CA ALA A 20 -1.00 -14.76 1.30
C ALA A 20 -0.01 -14.25 2.34
N GLU A 21 1.24 -14.08 1.94
CA GLU A 21 2.25 -13.60 2.86
C GLU A 21 1.71 -12.31 3.52
N PRO A 22 1.89 -12.17 4.84
CA PRO A 22 1.35 -11.02 5.55
C PRO A 22 1.92 -9.76 4.92
N ILE A 23 1.03 -8.89 4.43
CA ILE A 23 1.40 -7.58 3.89
C ILE A 23 2.18 -6.84 4.96
N ASP A 24 3.36 -6.34 4.61
CA ASP A 24 4.33 -5.74 5.55
C ASP A 24 3.96 -4.29 5.92
N ALA A 25 2.66 -4.03 6.07
CA ALA A 25 2.05 -2.74 6.40
C ALA A 25 0.80 -2.91 7.27
N HIS A 26 0.57 -1.94 8.14
CA HIS A 26 -0.57 -1.87 9.04
C HIS A 26 -1.30 -0.54 8.91
N GLU A 27 -2.62 -0.59 8.90
CA GLU A 27 -3.45 0.62 9.00
C GLU A 27 -3.43 1.14 10.44
N ILE A 28 -2.96 2.36 10.62
CA ILE A 28 -2.84 3.01 11.94
C ILE A 28 -4.12 3.76 12.27
N ILE A 29 -4.67 4.47 11.28
CA ILE A 29 -5.98 5.11 11.29
C ILE A 29 -6.57 4.98 9.88
N PRO A 30 -7.91 5.12 9.70
CA PRO A 30 -8.53 4.98 8.40
C PRO A 30 -7.82 5.81 7.31
N GLY A 31 -7.31 5.13 6.28
CA GLY A 31 -6.59 5.75 5.16
C GLY A 31 -5.12 6.06 5.41
N LEU A 32 -4.57 5.81 6.61
CA LEU A 32 -3.14 5.95 6.92
C LEU A 32 -2.52 4.59 7.22
N TRP A 33 -1.59 4.20 6.37
CA TRP A 33 -0.87 2.95 6.47
C TRP A 33 0.60 3.21 6.81
N LEU A 34 1.14 2.41 7.72
CA LEU A 34 2.54 2.41 8.09
C LEU A 34 3.13 1.03 7.79
N GLY A 35 4.22 0.97 7.05
CA GLY A 35 4.84 -0.29 6.66
C GLY A 35 6.34 -0.17 6.48
N SER A 36 6.97 -1.32 6.24
CA SER A 36 8.39 -1.41 5.91
C SER A 36 8.62 -0.96 4.46
N ILE A 37 9.89 -0.89 4.04
CA ILE A 37 10.21 -0.68 2.63
C ILE A 37 9.71 -1.83 1.73
N LEU A 38 9.56 -3.05 2.27
CA LEU A 38 9.08 -4.20 1.51
C LEU A 38 7.60 -4.04 1.13
N ALA A 39 6.82 -3.35 1.96
CA ALA A 39 5.44 -2.99 1.65
C ALA A 39 5.28 -2.24 0.33
N THR A 40 6.35 -1.58 -0.17
CA THR A 40 6.33 -0.87 -1.45
C THR A 40 6.08 -1.78 -2.64
N GLU A 41 6.37 -3.08 -2.52
CA GLU A 41 6.14 -4.10 -3.55
C GLU A 41 4.64 -4.46 -3.65
N ASP A 42 3.92 -4.30 -2.54
CA ASP A 42 2.50 -4.66 -2.40
C ASP A 42 1.57 -3.44 -2.28
N VAL A 43 2.06 -2.21 -2.52
CA VAL A 43 1.26 -0.97 -2.41
C VAL A 43 -0.04 -1.02 -3.21
N ALA A 44 -0.06 -1.77 -4.33
CA ALA A 44 -1.26 -1.94 -5.14
C ALA A 44 -2.39 -2.71 -4.44
N THR A 45 -2.06 -3.45 -3.38
CA THR A 45 -3.01 -4.26 -2.59
C THR A 45 -3.32 -3.64 -1.22
N ILE A 46 -2.43 -2.78 -0.70
CA ILE A 46 -2.62 -2.02 0.54
C ILE A 46 -3.86 -1.13 0.42
N GLY A 47 -4.71 -1.13 1.45
CA GLY A 47 -5.93 -0.32 1.50
C GLY A 47 -6.87 -0.57 0.31
N GLU A 48 -6.96 -1.83 -0.15
CA GLU A 48 -7.73 -2.23 -1.34
C GLU A 48 -7.27 -1.52 -2.63
N GLY A 49 -6.00 -1.09 -2.67
CA GLY A 49 -5.42 -0.37 -3.80
C GLY A 49 -5.69 1.13 -3.82
N ASN A 50 -6.26 1.69 -2.75
CA ASN A 50 -6.59 3.11 -2.65
C ASN A 50 -5.46 4.01 -2.14
N VAL A 51 -4.23 3.49 -2.03
CA VAL A 51 -3.06 4.32 -1.67
C VAL A 51 -2.70 5.24 -2.84
N ARG A 52 -2.96 6.55 -2.67
CA ARG A 52 -2.68 7.61 -3.66
C ARG A 52 -1.36 8.33 -3.44
N ALA A 53 -0.87 8.32 -2.21
CA ALA A 53 0.33 9.02 -1.80
C ALA A 53 1.22 8.11 -0.94
N VAL A 54 2.52 8.20 -1.13
CA VAL A 54 3.52 7.50 -0.32
C VAL A 54 4.53 8.51 0.22
N VAL A 55 4.81 8.43 1.52
CA VAL A 55 5.89 9.17 2.18
C VAL A 55 6.92 8.16 2.66
N THR A 56 8.14 8.27 2.15
CA THR A 56 9.27 7.43 2.59
C THR A 56 10.15 8.20 3.56
N VAL A 57 10.35 7.68 4.76
CA VAL A 57 11.24 8.27 5.76
C VAL A 57 12.51 7.42 5.83
N GLY A 58 13.65 8.02 5.48
CA GLY A 58 14.94 7.34 5.52
C GLY A 58 15.88 7.80 4.40
N LYS A 59 17.16 7.83 4.73
CA LYS A 59 18.20 8.34 3.84
C LYS A 59 18.40 7.43 2.63
N GLY A 60 18.34 8.01 1.42
CA GLY A 60 18.59 7.31 0.16
C GLY A 60 17.47 6.38 -0.30
N LEU A 61 16.35 6.32 0.43
CA LEU A 61 15.25 5.40 0.11
C LEU A 61 14.46 5.85 -1.11
N ARG A 62 14.47 7.15 -1.45
CA ARG A 62 13.73 7.68 -2.60
C ARG A 62 14.06 6.94 -3.90
N GLY A 63 15.35 6.72 -4.17
CA GLY A 63 15.82 6.04 -5.38
C GLY A 63 15.48 4.55 -5.42
N ILE A 64 15.22 3.94 -4.26
CA ILE A 64 14.84 2.53 -4.14
C ILE A 64 13.33 2.38 -4.32
N VAL A 65 12.55 3.28 -3.72
CA VAL A 65 11.09 3.18 -3.67
C VAL A 65 10.43 3.74 -4.93
N ALA A 66 10.83 4.92 -5.41
CA ALA A 66 10.15 5.58 -6.53
C ALA A 66 9.96 4.70 -7.78
N PRO A 67 10.93 3.86 -8.20
CA PRO A 67 10.76 2.98 -9.35
C PRO A 67 9.79 1.80 -9.12
N ARG A 68 9.48 1.47 -7.86
CA ARG A 68 8.61 0.36 -7.46
C ARG A 68 7.16 0.77 -7.28
N LEU A 69 6.89 2.07 -7.20
CA LEU A 69 5.54 2.57 -6.95
C LEU A 69 4.64 2.32 -8.16
N PRO A 70 3.44 1.77 -7.95
CA PRO A 70 2.48 1.55 -9.03
C PRO A 70 1.92 2.89 -9.54
N PRO A 71 1.39 2.93 -10.78
CA PRO A 71 0.90 4.18 -11.41
C PRO A 71 -0.23 4.90 -10.65
N GLN A 72 -0.98 4.18 -9.80
CA GLN A 72 -2.03 4.75 -8.96
C GLN A 72 -1.51 5.62 -7.81
N VAL A 73 -0.22 5.49 -7.47
CA VAL A 73 0.44 6.39 -6.52
C VAL A 73 0.84 7.66 -7.27
N GLU A 74 0.00 8.67 -7.16
CA GLU A 74 0.15 9.95 -7.87
C GLU A 74 1.20 10.86 -7.21
N ARG A 75 1.49 10.61 -5.94
CA ARG A 75 2.36 11.44 -5.11
C ARG A 75 3.37 10.60 -4.34
N HIS A 76 4.64 10.98 -4.44
CA HIS A 76 5.71 10.41 -3.63
C HIS A 76 6.58 11.53 -3.07
N ALA A 77 6.75 11.54 -1.75
CA ALA A 77 7.76 12.34 -1.08
C ALA A 77 8.70 11.47 -0.27
N ALA A 78 9.91 11.98 -0.08
CA ALA A 78 10.91 11.35 0.74
C ALA A 78 11.44 12.36 1.75
N VAL A 79 11.53 11.94 3.01
CA VAL A 79 12.14 12.68 4.10
C VAL A 79 13.46 11.98 4.42
N GLU A 80 14.56 12.68 4.17
CA GLU A 80 15.91 12.11 4.28
C GLU A 80 16.35 12.11 5.75
N VAL A 81 16.16 10.97 6.41
CA VAL A 81 16.47 10.78 7.83
C VAL A 81 17.54 9.72 7.98
N VAL A 82 18.56 10.01 8.79
CA VAL A 82 19.60 9.03 9.14
C VAL A 82 19.07 8.16 10.28
N ASP A 83 18.81 6.89 9.98
CA ASP A 83 18.40 5.90 10.97
C ASP A 83 19.64 5.44 11.77
N THR A 84 19.80 6.01 12.96
CA THR A 84 20.87 5.65 13.90
C THR A 84 20.34 5.73 15.33
N GLU A 85 20.91 4.93 16.21
CA GLU A 85 20.59 4.92 17.65
C GLU A 85 20.85 6.27 18.32
N THR A 86 21.66 7.11 17.69
CA THR A 86 22.08 8.44 18.17
C THR A 86 21.29 9.59 17.56
N ALA A 87 20.40 9.32 16.60
CA ALA A 87 19.61 10.37 15.97
C ALA A 87 18.61 10.95 16.98
N ASP A 88 18.56 12.28 17.08
CA ASP A 88 17.53 12.94 17.88
C ASP A 88 16.21 12.92 17.12
N ILE A 89 15.29 12.08 17.59
CA ILE A 89 13.95 11.94 17.00
C ILE A 89 13.19 13.28 17.00
N LEU A 90 13.45 14.18 17.95
CA LEU A 90 12.77 15.47 18.03
C LEU A 90 13.20 16.43 16.91
N GLU A 91 14.41 16.27 16.38
CA GLU A 91 14.87 17.03 15.21
C GLU A 91 14.32 16.44 13.89
N VAL A 92 14.02 15.14 13.90
CA VAL A 92 13.55 14.38 12.74
C VAL A 92 12.05 14.48 12.52
N LEU A 93 11.25 14.55 13.59
CA LEU A 93 9.80 14.56 13.51
C LEU A 93 9.19 15.76 12.78
N PRO A 94 9.65 17.01 12.98
CA PRO A 94 9.06 18.17 12.30
C PRO A 94 9.00 18.05 10.76
N PRO A 95 10.09 17.75 10.04
CA PRO A 95 10.02 17.60 8.59
C PRO A 95 9.17 16.39 8.15
N CYS A 96 9.09 15.34 8.97
CA CYS A 96 8.19 14.22 8.72
C CYS A 96 6.72 14.64 8.77
N PHE A 97 6.32 15.39 9.81
CA PHE A 97 4.95 15.88 9.94
C PHE A 97 4.58 16.88 8.85
N GLU A 98 5.45 17.84 8.54
CA GLU A 98 5.20 18.81 7.45
C GLU A 98 4.97 18.11 6.10
N CYS A 99 5.74 17.05 5.83
CA CYS A 99 5.61 16.27 4.61
C CYS A 99 4.29 15.48 4.56
N ILE A 100 3.90 14.84 5.68
CA ILE A 100 2.63 14.11 5.79
C ILE A 100 1.45 15.08 5.64
N ASP A 101 1.48 16.22 6.34
CA ASP A 101 0.43 17.24 6.27
C ASP A 101 0.28 17.80 4.86
N ALA A 102 1.39 18.08 4.17
CA ALA A 102 1.35 18.53 2.77
C ALA A 102 0.70 17.47 1.86
N MET A 103 1.01 16.19 2.06
CA MET A 103 0.41 15.10 1.28
C MET A 103 -1.09 14.94 1.55
N LEU A 104 -1.52 15.07 2.80
CA LEU A 104 -2.92 15.01 3.17
C LEU A 104 -3.71 16.20 2.60
N GLN A 105 -3.13 17.40 2.58
CA GLN A 105 -3.75 18.58 1.96
C GLN A 105 -3.89 18.42 0.44
N LEU A 106 -2.83 17.97 -0.24
CA LEU A 106 -2.86 17.72 -1.69
C LEU A 106 -3.93 16.69 -2.10
N ASN A 107 -4.17 15.68 -1.26
CA ASN A 107 -5.24 14.71 -1.50
C ASN A 107 -6.64 15.27 -1.22
N LYS A 108 -6.78 16.27 -0.34
CA LYS A 108 -8.06 16.95 -0.09
C LYS A 108 -8.45 17.90 -1.23
N ASP A 109 -7.46 18.53 -1.86
CA ASP A 109 -7.65 19.42 -3.01
C ASP A 109 -7.79 18.66 -4.34
N ALA A 110 -7.57 17.34 -4.35
CA ALA A 110 -7.89 16.51 -5.49
C ALA A 110 -9.42 16.50 -5.66
N PRO A 111 -9.97 16.83 -6.85
CA PRO A 111 -11.40 16.85 -7.06
C PRO A 111 -11.95 15.44 -6.81
N GLU A 112 -12.74 15.29 -5.74
CA GLU A 112 -13.60 14.13 -5.56
C GLU A 112 -14.36 13.91 -6.86
N GLY A 113 -14.35 12.66 -7.32
CA GLY A 113 -14.75 12.29 -8.67
C GLY A 113 -16.01 13.00 -9.13
N SER A 114 -15.98 13.42 -10.39
CA SER A 114 -17.17 13.70 -11.20
C SER A 114 -18.15 12.53 -11.09
N GLU A 115 -19.02 12.56 -10.10
CA GLU A 115 -20.19 11.70 -10.05
C GLU A 115 -21.14 12.11 -11.18
N SER A 116 -21.55 11.08 -11.90
CA SER A 116 -22.33 11.04 -13.13
C SER A 116 -23.55 11.97 -13.22
N ALA A 117 -23.69 12.61 -14.38
CA ALA A 117 -24.98 12.80 -15.06
C ALA A 117 -24.71 12.54 -16.54
N GLY A 118 -25.41 11.71 -17.30
CA GLY A 118 -26.65 10.99 -17.13
C GLY A 118 -27.03 10.61 -18.57
N THR A 119 -27.36 9.34 -18.80
CA THR A 119 -27.91 8.89 -20.09
C THR A 119 -29.26 9.58 -20.32
N THR A 120 -29.43 10.23 -21.48
CA THR A 120 -30.67 10.53 -22.23
C THR A 120 -30.24 11.50 -23.33
N GLY A 121 -30.35 11.26 -24.64
CA GLY A 121 -31.36 10.57 -25.41
C GLY A 121 -31.83 11.56 -26.49
N SER A 122 -31.56 11.26 -27.78
CA SER A 122 -32.34 11.62 -28.98
C SER A 122 -31.59 11.15 -30.22
#